data_AF-A0A956DFU4-F1
#
_entry.id   AF-A0A956DFU4-F1
#
_cell.length_a   1.000
_cell.length_b   1.000
_cell.length_c   1.000
_cell.angle_alpha   90.00
_cell.angle_beta   90.00
_cell.angle_gamma   90.00
#
_symmetry.space_group_name_H-M   'P 1'
#
loop_
_entity.id
_entity.type
_entity.pdbx_description
1 polymer ?
#
loop_
_entity_poly.entity_id
_entity_poly.type
_entity_poly.pdbx_seq_one_letter_code
_entity_poly.pdbx_strand_id
1 'polypeptide(L)'
;FPRVDARVFRCLALAALLGALSFDPATARAQTCTPPPEDCVASAARFEGATRSTPADVADAMRFVAGYRTAACLARRACLIGDGDLARVQAWSDAELGALANLDEAGRTTWRGGLASRVPGMHTPAAALVPTPPPNPSANPAVLEQVVRLRDELEQLDRITPLLDEAERGTRTGRALRTPAACTSDLRERLQAMVRQGMSMASSHAGTLRQKLDALCERFERWERPSEHVENRTRSFLSTVDRAERYLNEVVACYTPGPYDGRCRNAYGDTLPDGLRQARAALREIEAVRRVIRHVPGRPFPCRDAIWQRLIASRWSLRTAEAQITGIGRAALGVCETIGLGDEDLARVHREIDDHLERTRAQLAQTRATTRTTLDNLRRLYRLD
;
A
#
# COMPACT_ATOMS: atom_id res chain seq x y z
N PHE A 1 17.89 39.21 28.60
CA PHE A 1 16.70 38.41 28.27
C PHE A 1 15.45 39.27 28.36
N PRO A 2 14.69 39.51 27.27
CA PRO A 2 13.37 40.12 27.40
C PRO A 2 12.35 39.06 27.88
N ARG A 3 11.41 39.48 28.73
CA ARG A 3 10.42 38.63 29.42
C ARG A 3 9.57 37.82 28.42
N VAL A 4 9.55 36.50 28.57
CA VAL A 4 8.77 35.57 27.74
C VAL A 4 7.45 35.23 28.43
N ASP A 5 6.34 35.42 27.70
CA ASP A 5 4.97 35.29 28.18
C ASP A 5 4.47 33.83 28.27
N ALA A 6 3.68 33.52 29.30
CA ALA A 6 3.19 32.19 29.67
C ALA A 6 2.33 31.46 28.61
N ARG A 7 1.99 32.14 27.49
CA ARG A 7 1.17 31.60 26.40
C ARG A 7 1.95 30.65 25.46
N VAL A 8 3.27 30.81 25.38
CA VAL A 8 4.14 29.97 24.54
C VAL A 8 4.22 28.52 25.04
N PHE A 9 4.10 28.31 26.35
CA PHE A 9 4.18 26.99 26.99
C PHE A 9 2.96 26.09 26.70
N ARG A 10 1.76 26.67 26.51
CA ARG A 10 0.55 25.89 26.15
C ARG A 10 0.59 25.35 24.71
N CYS A 11 1.32 26.00 23.81
CA CYS A 11 1.46 25.55 22.42
C CYS A 11 2.43 24.36 22.28
N LEU A 12 3.45 24.27 23.12
CA LEU A 12 4.41 23.16 23.14
C LEU A 12 3.79 21.84 23.62
N ALA A 13 2.89 21.90 24.60
CA ALA A 13 2.13 20.72 25.05
C ALA A 13 1.17 20.19 23.97
N LEU A 14 0.62 21.09 23.15
CA LEU A 14 -0.26 20.73 22.03
C LEU A 14 0.50 20.10 20.86
N ALA A 15 1.71 20.59 20.57
CA ALA A 15 2.57 20.05 19.51
C ALA A 15 3.06 18.61 19.82
N ALA A 16 3.36 18.32 21.08
CA ALA A 16 3.69 16.97 21.53
C ALA A 16 2.48 15.99 21.45
N LEU A 17 1.27 16.49 21.71
CA LEU A 17 0.02 15.74 21.56
C LEU A 17 -0.32 15.46 20.09
N LEU A 18 0.00 16.39 19.18
CA LEU A 18 -0.23 16.23 17.74
C LEU A 18 0.82 15.33 17.06
N GLY A 19 2.06 15.29 17.56
CA GLY A 19 3.06 14.31 17.12
C GLY A 19 2.67 12.87 17.44
N ALA A 20 2.01 12.63 18.58
CA ALA A 20 1.55 11.31 18.99
C ALA A 20 0.40 10.74 18.11
N LEU A 21 -0.31 11.60 17.37
CA LEU A 21 -1.44 11.21 16.51
C LEU A 21 -1.03 10.97 15.05
N SER A 22 0.27 11.08 14.72
CA SER A 22 0.77 10.99 13.34
C SER A 22 1.39 9.64 12.96
N PHE A 23 1.32 8.64 13.84
CA PHE A 23 1.73 7.26 13.55
C PHE A 23 0.56 6.41 13.01
N ASP A 24 0.84 5.64 11.96
CA ASP A 24 -0.05 4.74 11.22
C ASP A 24 -0.85 3.78 12.15
N PRO A 25 -2.19 3.68 12.07
CA PRO A 25 -2.98 2.79 12.91
C PRO A 25 -2.75 1.29 12.63
N ALA A 26 -2.05 0.91 11.56
CA ALA A 26 -1.81 -0.48 11.20
C ALA A 26 -0.61 -1.15 11.91
N THR A 27 0.24 -0.38 12.61
CA THR A 27 1.28 -0.91 13.52
C THR A 27 1.16 -0.39 14.95
N ALA A 28 0.09 0.36 15.25
CA ALA A 28 -0.40 0.53 16.61
C ALA A 28 -1.08 -0.76 17.13
N ARG A 29 -0.38 -1.90 17.08
CA ARG A 29 -0.34 -2.69 18.32
C ARG A 29 0.23 -1.70 19.30
N ALA A 30 -0.57 -1.23 20.25
CA ALA A 30 -0.06 -0.55 21.41
C ALA A 30 1.08 -1.43 21.93
N GLN A 31 2.33 -1.07 21.61
CA GLN A 31 3.44 -1.46 22.44
C GLN A 31 3.08 -0.76 23.73
N THR A 32 2.40 -1.49 24.60
CA THR A 32 2.17 -1.11 25.98
C THR A 32 3.56 -1.09 26.59
N CYS A 33 4.31 -0.02 26.34
CA CYS A 33 5.50 0.26 27.11
C CYS A 33 4.99 0.37 28.53
N THR A 34 5.56 -0.43 29.41
CA THR A 34 5.27 -0.35 30.84
C THR A 34 5.35 1.12 31.23
N PRO A 35 4.29 1.67 31.87
CA PRO A 35 4.35 3.04 32.35
C PRO A 35 5.62 3.19 33.18
N PRO A 36 6.34 4.32 33.05
CA PRO A 36 7.56 4.52 33.83
C PRO A 36 7.25 4.28 35.31
N PRO A 37 8.14 3.61 36.07
CA PRO A 37 7.89 3.24 37.46
C PRO A 37 7.67 4.46 38.37
N GLU A 38 8.17 5.62 37.95
CA GLU A 38 7.87 6.92 38.53
C GLU A 38 6.95 7.73 37.61
N ASP A 39 6.04 8.51 38.22
CA ASP A 39 5.25 9.51 37.49
C ASP A 39 6.19 10.61 36.95
N CYS A 40 6.67 10.40 35.71
CA CYS A 40 7.60 11.32 35.07
C CYS A 40 6.99 12.71 34.85
N VAL A 41 5.66 12.82 34.79
CA VAL A 41 4.95 14.10 34.64
C VAL A 41 5.01 14.87 35.95
N ALA A 42 4.72 14.21 37.08
CA ALA A 42 4.90 14.80 38.40
C ALA A 42 6.37 15.16 38.69
N SER A 43 7.32 14.35 38.22
CA SER A 43 8.76 14.63 38.31
C SER A 43 9.15 15.87 37.51
N ALA A 44 8.69 16.01 36.27
CA ALA A 44 8.94 17.17 35.42
C ALA A 44 8.29 18.46 36.00
N ALA A 45 7.06 18.37 36.51
CA ALA A 45 6.37 19.50 37.13
C ALA A 45 7.07 19.98 38.42
N ARG A 46 7.56 19.05 39.25
CA ARG A 46 8.38 19.39 40.44
C ARG A 46 9.67 20.09 40.04
N PHE A 47 10.35 19.59 39.02
CA PHE A 47 11.57 20.22 38.49
C PHE A 47 11.30 21.63 37.97
N GLU A 48 10.26 21.82 37.15
CA GLU A 48 9.85 23.13 36.66
C GLU A 48 9.55 24.10 37.82
N GLY A 49 8.87 23.61 38.87
CA GLY A 49 8.64 24.37 40.10
C GLY A 49 9.94 24.82 40.77
N ALA A 50 10.95 23.96 40.84
CA ALA A 50 12.25 24.27 41.43
C ALA A 50 13.06 25.30 40.61
N THR A 51 12.82 25.39 39.29
CA THR A 51 13.48 26.40 38.44
C THR A 51 12.90 27.82 38.56
N ARG A 52 11.77 28.00 39.26
CA ARG A 52 11.12 29.32 39.38
C ARG A 52 11.88 30.30 40.25
N SER A 53 12.68 29.81 41.20
CA SER A 53 13.51 30.61 42.09
C SER A 53 14.92 30.85 41.56
N THR A 54 15.21 30.46 40.32
CA THR A 54 16.53 30.61 39.72
C THR A 54 16.82 32.09 39.34
N PRO A 55 18.07 32.58 39.50
CA PRO A 55 18.45 33.93 39.10
C PRO A 55 18.08 34.31 37.66
N ALA A 56 17.74 35.59 37.44
CA ALA A 56 17.16 36.06 36.18
C ALA A 56 18.11 35.96 34.97
N ASP A 57 19.43 35.99 35.21
CA ASP A 57 20.49 35.85 34.23
C ASP A 57 20.61 34.41 33.66
N VAL A 58 20.10 33.42 34.38
CA VAL A 58 20.09 32.01 33.96
C VAL A 58 18.68 31.41 33.87
N ALA A 59 17.63 32.17 34.20
CA ALA A 59 16.24 31.73 34.15
C ALA A 59 15.85 31.14 32.79
N ASP A 60 16.30 31.74 31.71
CA ASP A 60 16.02 31.28 30.34
C ASP A 60 16.71 29.95 30.02
N ALA A 61 17.94 29.78 30.50
CA ALA A 61 18.68 28.53 30.37
C ALA A 61 18.02 27.42 31.20
N MET A 62 17.52 27.71 32.40
CA MET A 62 16.79 26.73 33.21
C MET A 62 15.40 26.42 32.68
N ARG A 63 14.73 27.37 32.01
CA ARG A 63 13.50 27.09 31.24
C ARG A 63 13.77 26.10 30.12
N PHE A 64 14.92 26.18 29.45
CA PHE A 64 15.33 25.18 28.47
C PHE A 64 15.53 23.80 29.11
N VAL A 65 16.27 23.71 30.22
CA VAL A 65 16.51 22.44 30.93
C VAL A 65 15.18 21.80 31.37
N ALA A 66 14.26 22.59 31.94
CA ALA A 66 12.93 22.13 32.33
C ALA A 66 12.08 21.66 31.13
N GLY A 67 12.11 22.42 30.04
CA GLY A 67 11.43 22.03 28.79
C GLY A 67 11.95 20.73 28.21
N TYR A 68 13.28 20.52 28.21
CA TYR A 68 13.90 19.30 27.71
C TYR A 68 13.52 18.06 28.56
N ARG A 69 13.47 18.22 29.89
CA ARG A 69 12.99 17.16 30.80
C ARG A 69 11.52 16.80 30.55
N THR A 70 10.65 17.79 30.35
CA THR A 70 9.24 17.55 30.00
C THR A 70 9.08 16.85 28.66
N ALA A 71 9.84 17.29 27.64
CA ALA A 71 9.83 16.67 26.32
C ALA A 71 10.27 15.19 26.38
N ALA A 72 11.32 14.87 27.14
CA ALA A 72 11.77 13.49 27.34
C ALA A 72 10.70 12.60 28.00
N CYS A 73 9.99 13.11 29.01
CA CYS A 73 8.86 12.38 29.63
C CYS A 73 7.73 12.12 28.61
N LEU A 74 7.37 13.11 27.79
CA LEU A 74 6.36 12.95 26.75
C LEU A 74 6.80 11.96 25.67
N ALA A 75 8.07 12.04 25.24
CA ALA A 75 8.66 11.09 24.30
C ALA A 75 8.67 9.66 24.86
N ARG A 76 8.99 9.48 26.14
CA ARG A 76 8.95 8.18 26.82
C ARG A 76 7.52 7.62 26.94
N ARG A 77 6.54 8.48 27.23
CA ARG A 77 5.11 8.11 27.24
C ARG A 77 4.61 7.70 25.85
N ALA A 78 5.18 8.28 24.80
CA ALA A 78 4.94 7.92 23.41
C ALA A 78 5.84 6.78 22.89
N CYS A 79 6.60 6.10 23.76
CA CYS A 79 7.51 5.00 23.40
C CYS A 79 8.63 5.37 22.41
N LEU A 80 8.99 6.65 22.30
CA LEU A 80 10.01 7.12 21.37
C LEU A 80 11.43 7.01 21.94
N ILE A 81 11.57 6.93 23.27
CA ILE A 81 12.85 6.79 23.97
C ILE A 81 12.73 5.76 25.10
N GLY A 82 13.84 5.14 25.50
CA GLY A 82 13.87 4.14 26.57
C GLY A 82 13.92 4.73 27.98
N ASP A 83 13.70 3.90 29.01
CA ASP A 83 13.82 4.30 30.43
C ASP A 83 15.23 4.82 30.76
N GLY A 84 16.27 4.21 30.16
CA GLY A 84 17.65 4.66 30.31
C GLY A 84 17.89 6.07 29.72
N ASP A 85 17.17 6.45 28.67
CA ASP A 85 17.29 7.79 28.07
C ASP A 85 16.59 8.83 28.93
N LEU A 86 15.39 8.51 29.43
CA LEU A 86 14.66 9.36 30.36
C LEU A 86 15.48 9.58 31.66
N ALA A 87 16.04 8.52 32.24
CA ALA A 87 16.86 8.61 33.44
C ALA A 87 18.11 9.48 33.23
N ARG A 88 18.77 9.38 32.06
CA ARG A 88 19.91 10.26 31.73
C ARG A 88 19.51 11.73 31.63
N VAL A 89 18.37 12.03 30.99
CA VAL A 89 17.86 13.41 30.90
C VAL A 89 17.50 13.94 32.29
N GLN A 90 16.85 13.12 33.12
CA GLN A 90 16.48 13.50 34.49
C GLN A 90 17.74 13.79 35.32
N ALA A 91 18.69 12.86 35.38
CA ALA A 91 19.94 13.02 36.12
C ALA A 91 20.75 14.24 35.64
N TRP A 92 20.84 14.46 34.33
CA TRP A 92 21.49 15.65 33.78
C TRP A 92 20.78 16.93 34.24
N SER A 93 19.46 17.02 34.09
CA SER A 93 18.71 18.22 34.49
C SER A 93 18.83 18.52 35.98
N ASP A 94 18.83 17.49 36.83
CA ASP A 94 19.05 17.62 38.27
C ASP A 94 20.48 18.08 38.59
N ALA A 95 21.48 17.59 37.86
CA ALA A 95 22.86 18.05 37.97
C ALA A 95 23.05 19.52 37.54
N GLU A 96 22.39 19.95 36.47
CA GLU A 96 22.43 21.35 36.01
C GLU A 96 21.76 22.30 37.01
N LEU A 97 20.62 21.89 37.60
CA LEU A 97 19.97 22.65 38.67
C LEU A 97 20.83 22.71 39.94
N GLY A 98 21.46 21.60 40.33
CA GLY A 98 22.35 21.54 41.48
C GLY A 98 23.63 22.35 41.30
N ALA A 99 24.20 22.35 40.09
CA ALA A 99 25.39 23.13 39.76
C ALA A 99 25.17 24.63 39.96
N LEU A 100 23.97 25.14 39.68
CA LEU A 100 23.64 26.55 39.84
C LEU A 100 23.67 27.05 41.29
N ALA A 101 23.48 26.18 42.28
CA ALA A 101 23.38 26.59 43.69
C ALA A 101 24.66 27.26 44.23
N ASN A 102 25.81 26.97 43.62
CA ASN A 102 27.12 27.40 44.11
C ASN A 102 27.90 28.30 43.13
N LEU A 103 27.26 28.78 42.05
CA LEU A 103 27.94 29.60 41.04
C LEU A 103 27.76 31.10 41.32
N ASP A 104 28.88 31.82 41.28
CA ASP A 104 28.91 33.28 41.19
C ASP A 104 28.50 33.75 39.76
N GLU A 105 28.43 35.06 39.54
CA GLU A 105 27.99 35.63 38.26
C GLU A 105 28.85 35.20 37.06
N ALA A 106 30.17 35.16 37.25
CA ALA A 106 31.12 34.72 36.23
C ALA A 106 30.98 33.21 35.95
N GLY A 107 30.80 32.41 36.99
CA GLY A 107 30.51 30.99 36.93
C GLY A 107 29.20 30.70 36.22
N ARG A 108 28.12 31.45 36.50
CA ARG A 108 26.81 31.31 35.82
C ARG A 108 26.89 31.65 34.34
N THR A 109 27.67 32.67 33.98
CA THR A 109 27.89 33.05 32.58
C THR A 109 28.63 31.94 31.81
N THR A 110 29.68 31.39 32.40
CA THR A 110 30.46 30.28 31.82
C THR A 110 29.63 29.00 31.72
N TRP A 111 28.92 28.67 32.80
CA TRP A 111 28.00 27.55 32.87
C TRP A 111 26.95 27.60 31.75
N ARG A 112 26.32 28.76 31.57
CA ARG A 112 25.31 28.99 30.51
C ARG A 112 25.93 28.85 29.11
N GLY A 113 27.12 29.39 28.90
CA GLY A 113 27.84 29.27 27.62
C GLY A 113 28.15 27.83 27.21
N GLY A 114 28.41 26.96 28.20
CA GLY A 114 28.68 25.54 27.96
C GLY A 114 27.46 24.61 28.01
N LEU A 115 26.24 25.13 28.23
CA LEU A 115 25.06 24.28 28.47
C LEU A 115 24.73 23.38 27.27
N ALA A 116 24.86 23.92 26.05
CA ALA A 116 24.53 23.19 24.82
C ALA A 116 25.42 21.96 24.58
N SER A 117 26.70 22.00 24.98
CA SER A 117 27.62 20.88 24.80
C SER A 117 27.46 19.77 25.85
N ARG A 118 26.70 20.03 26.92
CA ARG A 118 26.41 19.06 27.99
C ARG A 118 25.04 18.38 27.85
N VAL A 119 24.23 18.79 26.86
CA VAL A 119 22.91 18.19 26.63
C VAL A 119 23.09 16.71 26.25
N PRO A 120 22.44 15.77 26.96
CA PRO A 120 22.55 14.36 26.62
C PRO A 120 21.87 14.08 25.28
N GLY A 121 22.62 13.46 24.36
CA GLY A 121 22.10 13.02 23.06
C GLY A 121 21.07 11.90 23.22
N MET A 122 19.89 12.06 22.63
CA MET A 122 18.90 11.00 22.51
C MET A 122 19.17 10.20 21.23
N HIS A 123 19.11 8.87 21.29
CA HIS A 123 19.25 7.99 20.12
C HIS A 123 17.93 7.90 19.32
N THR A 124 17.39 9.05 18.93
CA THR A 124 16.25 9.21 18.00
C THR A 124 16.62 10.25 16.95
N PRO A 125 16.07 10.17 15.72
CA PRO A 125 16.41 11.11 14.66
C PRO A 125 16.09 12.53 15.12
N ALA A 126 17.11 13.40 15.08
CA ALA A 126 17.19 14.71 15.72
C ALA A 126 16.16 15.77 15.26
N ALA A 127 15.10 15.39 14.55
CA ALA A 127 14.09 16.30 13.99
C ALA A 127 13.03 16.76 15.01
N ALA A 128 12.95 16.17 16.21
CA ALA A 128 11.87 16.47 17.17
C ALA A 128 12.28 17.35 18.37
N LEU A 129 13.55 17.75 18.52
CA LEU A 129 14.07 18.21 19.83
C LEU A 129 14.98 19.46 19.82
N VAL A 130 15.00 20.24 18.74
CA VAL A 130 15.86 21.46 18.73
C VAL A 130 15.18 22.63 19.46
N PRO A 131 15.85 23.27 20.44
CA PRO A 131 15.38 24.53 21.04
C PRO A 131 15.51 25.68 20.03
N THR A 132 14.47 26.52 19.95
CA THR A 132 14.42 27.75 19.14
C THR A 132 15.54 28.75 19.50
N PRO A 133 16.27 29.33 18.53
CA PRO A 133 17.24 30.42 18.77
C PRO A 133 16.58 31.82 18.94
N PRO A 134 17.28 32.82 19.52
CA PRO A 134 16.76 34.15 19.92
C PRO A 134 16.47 35.10 18.72
N PRO A 135 15.92 36.33 18.91
CA PRO A 135 15.15 37.03 17.89
C PRO A 135 16.04 37.73 16.86
N ASN A 136 16.48 36.95 15.88
CA ASN A 136 16.57 37.27 14.46
C ASN A 136 17.33 36.09 13.84
N PRO A 137 16.63 35.03 13.45
CA PRO A 137 17.32 33.85 12.95
C PRO A 137 17.71 34.14 11.50
N SER A 138 18.95 34.55 11.27
CA SER A 138 19.56 34.32 9.97
C SER A 138 19.52 32.82 9.71
N ALA A 139 18.87 32.39 8.63
CA ALA A 139 18.83 30.98 8.28
C ALA A 139 20.26 30.43 8.17
N ASN A 140 20.61 29.48 9.02
CA ASN A 140 21.87 28.77 8.87
C ASN A 140 21.78 27.86 7.62
N PRO A 141 22.90 27.44 7.02
CA PRO A 141 22.89 26.61 5.82
C PRO A 141 22.07 25.31 5.97
N ALA A 142 22.05 24.73 7.17
CA ALA A 142 21.29 23.52 7.47
C ALA A 142 19.76 23.72 7.36
N VAL A 143 19.23 24.88 7.78
CA VAL A 143 17.81 25.21 7.66
C VAL A 143 17.42 25.45 6.20
N LEU A 144 18.29 26.11 5.42
CA LEU A 144 18.05 26.31 3.98
C LEU A 144 18.06 24.97 3.23
N GLU A 145 19.02 24.09 3.55
CA GLU A 145 19.07 22.74 2.99
C GLU A 145 17.82 21.93 3.35
N GLN A 146 17.33 22.04 4.59
CA GLN A 146 16.09 21.41 5.02
C GLN A 146 14.86 21.96 4.26
N VAL A 147 14.78 23.28 4.03
CA VAL A 147 13.70 23.90 3.25
C VAL A 147 13.71 23.41 1.80
N VAL A 148 14.88 23.36 1.16
CA VAL A 148 15.03 22.81 -0.20
C VAL A 148 14.58 21.36 -0.24
N ARG A 149 15.05 20.52 0.70
CA ARG A 149 14.65 19.11 0.79
C ARG A 149 13.14 18.92 0.94
N LEU A 150 12.48 19.70 1.82
CA LEU A 150 11.03 19.61 2.02
C LEU A 150 10.25 20.09 0.80
N ARG A 151 10.75 21.09 0.07
CA ARG A 151 10.15 21.52 -1.20
C ARG A 151 10.27 20.44 -2.27
N ASP A 152 11.46 19.86 -2.41
CA ASP A 152 11.72 18.80 -3.38
C ASP A 152 10.85 17.55 -3.07
N GLU A 153 10.65 17.25 -1.78
CA GLU A 153 9.72 16.20 -1.34
C GLU A 153 8.27 16.50 -1.76
N LEU A 154 7.77 17.73 -1.54
CA LEU A 154 6.43 18.13 -2.01
C LEU A 154 6.29 18.01 -3.53
N GLU A 155 7.29 18.44 -4.30
CA GLU A 155 7.29 18.30 -5.77
C GLU A 155 7.23 16.83 -6.20
N GLN A 156 7.94 15.93 -5.51
CA GLN A 156 7.89 14.50 -5.79
C GLN A 156 6.53 13.89 -5.46
N LEU A 157 5.91 14.29 -4.35
CA LEU A 157 4.55 13.88 -3.99
C LEU A 157 3.54 14.35 -5.05
N ASP A 158 3.70 15.58 -5.57
CA ASP A 158 2.85 16.11 -6.65
C ASP A 158 3.04 15.38 -7.99
N ARG A 159 4.25 14.88 -8.27
CA ARG A 159 4.52 14.12 -9.51
C ARG A 159 3.90 12.73 -9.50
N ILE A 160 3.78 12.06 -8.35
CA ILE A 160 3.26 10.69 -8.29
C ILE A 160 1.73 10.63 -8.33
N THR A 161 1.03 11.61 -7.74
CA THR A 161 -0.44 11.64 -7.71
C THR A 161 -1.12 11.40 -9.07
N PRO A 162 -0.76 12.11 -10.16
CA PRO A 162 -1.40 11.89 -11.46
C PRO A 162 -1.13 10.49 -12.03
N LEU A 163 0.01 9.87 -11.69
CA LEU A 163 0.33 8.49 -12.11
C LEU A 163 -0.56 7.47 -11.38
N LEU A 164 -0.94 7.73 -10.13
CA LEU A 164 -1.89 6.88 -9.39
C LEU A 164 -3.30 6.94 -10.02
N ASP A 165 -3.75 8.14 -10.39
CA ASP A 165 -5.05 8.35 -11.04
C ASP A 165 -5.11 7.77 -12.45
N GLU A 166 -3.98 7.78 -13.16
CA GLU A 166 -3.85 7.11 -14.43
C GLU A 166 -3.82 5.58 -14.26
N ALA A 167 -3.12 5.06 -13.26
CA ALA A 167 -3.10 3.63 -12.96
C ALA A 167 -4.51 3.11 -12.65
N GLU A 168 -5.26 3.80 -11.78
CA GLU A 168 -6.63 3.41 -11.44
C GLU A 168 -7.56 3.36 -12.67
N ARG A 169 -7.47 4.37 -13.53
CA ARG A 169 -8.28 4.40 -14.76
C ARG A 169 -7.82 3.35 -15.76
N GLY A 170 -6.51 3.12 -15.85
CA GLY A 170 -5.88 2.25 -16.84
C GLY A 170 -5.97 0.77 -16.53
N THR A 171 -6.13 0.37 -15.26
CA THR A 171 -6.28 -1.02 -14.83
C THR A 171 -7.70 -1.54 -14.98
N ARG A 172 -8.70 -0.65 -14.98
CA ARG A 172 -10.11 -1.02 -15.16
C ARG A 172 -10.33 -1.65 -16.54
N THR A 173 -10.54 -2.96 -16.54
CA THR A 173 -10.97 -3.70 -17.73
C THR A 173 -12.48 -3.69 -17.84
N GLY A 174 -12.99 -3.26 -18.98
CA GLY A 174 -14.42 -3.33 -19.28
C GLY A 174 -14.95 -4.77 -19.34
N ARG A 175 -16.23 -4.94 -19.71
CA ARG A 175 -16.84 -6.27 -19.87
C ARG A 175 -16.16 -7.12 -20.97
N ALA A 176 -15.57 -6.47 -21.98
CA ALA A 176 -14.79 -7.16 -23.00
C ALA A 176 -13.35 -7.37 -22.52
N LEU A 177 -12.81 -8.58 -22.67
CA LEU A 177 -11.40 -8.83 -22.36
C LEU A 177 -10.54 -8.11 -23.40
N ARG A 178 -10.02 -6.95 -23.00
CA ARG A 178 -9.07 -6.14 -23.74
C ARG A 178 -7.89 -5.90 -22.82
N THR A 179 -6.70 -5.82 -23.40
CA THR A 179 -5.50 -5.47 -22.66
C THR A 179 -5.72 -4.12 -21.95
N PRO A 180 -5.52 -4.04 -20.63
CA PRO A 180 -5.74 -2.83 -19.87
C PRO A 180 -4.90 -1.68 -20.45
N ALA A 181 -5.44 -0.45 -20.44
CA ALA A 181 -4.70 0.70 -20.96
C ALA A 181 -3.39 0.93 -20.20
N ALA A 182 -3.34 0.58 -18.90
CA ALA A 182 -2.11 0.61 -18.10
C ALA A 182 -0.99 -0.27 -18.68
N CYS A 183 -1.32 -1.30 -19.45
CA CYS A 183 -0.34 -2.22 -20.04
C CYS A 183 0.21 -1.74 -21.39
N THR A 184 -0.57 -0.92 -22.11
CA THR A 184 -0.20 -0.35 -23.41
C THR A 184 0.34 1.07 -23.31
N SER A 185 0.05 1.78 -22.21
CA SER A 185 0.55 3.13 -21.93
C SER A 185 2.02 3.13 -21.51
N ASP A 186 2.67 4.29 -21.61
CA ASP A 186 4.01 4.58 -21.08
C ASP A 186 4.04 4.75 -19.54
N LEU A 187 2.91 4.51 -18.85
CA LEU A 187 2.80 4.61 -17.39
C LEU A 187 3.89 3.80 -16.66
N ARG A 188 4.16 2.57 -17.11
CA ARG A 188 5.20 1.72 -16.51
C ARG A 188 6.61 2.32 -16.66
N GLU A 189 6.89 2.96 -17.80
CA GLU A 189 8.16 3.64 -18.06
C GLU A 189 8.30 4.91 -17.21
N ARG A 190 7.21 5.69 -17.08
CA ARG A 190 7.17 6.87 -16.21
C ARG A 190 7.36 6.52 -14.74
N LEU A 191 6.72 5.45 -14.25
CA LEU A 191 6.97 4.93 -12.91
C LEU A 191 8.42 4.47 -12.74
N GLN A 192 8.99 3.81 -13.73
CA GLN A 192 10.40 3.40 -13.69
C GLN A 192 11.38 4.57 -13.70
N ALA A 193 11.08 5.64 -14.44
CA ALA A 193 11.86 6.87 -14.42
C ALA A 193 11.86 7.51 -13.02
N MET A 194 10.72 7.50 -12.34
CA MET A 194 10.61 7.97 -10.95
C MET A 194 11.42 7.10 -9.98
N VAL A 195 11.39 5.77 -10.13
CA VAL A 195 12.22 4.85 -9.33
C VAL A 195 13.71 5.15 -9.52
N ARG A 196 14.16 5.37 -10.76
CA ARG A 196 15.55 5.70 -11.09
C ARG A 196 16.02 7.04 -10.50
N GLN A 197 15.11 7.99 -10.30
CA GLN A 197 15.42 9.29 -9.68
C GLN A 197 15.72 9.19 -8.17
N GLY A 198 15.33 8.09 -7.51
CA GLY A 198 15.86 7.69 -6.20
C GLY A 198 15.23 8.31 -4.93
N MET A 199 15.57 7.68 -3.79
CA MET A 199 15.44 8.02 -2.35
C MET A 199 14.24 8.85 -1.85
N SER A 200 13.05 8.68 -2.44
CA SER A 200 11.83 9.27 -1.90
C SER A 200 10.78 8.20 -1.59
N MET A 201 9.88 8.54 -0.66
CA MET A 201 8.68 7.75 -0.39
C MET A 201 7.88 7.51 -1.68
N ALA A 202 7.77 8.54 -2.54
CA ALA A 202 7.12 8.43 -3.85
C ALA A 202 7.81 7.38 -4.74
N SER A 203 9.14 7.33 -4.78
CA SER A 203 9.89 6.33 -5.57
C SER A 203 9.62 4.89 -5.09
N SER A 204 9.47 4.68 -3.78
CA SER A 204 9.11 3.37 -3.20
C SER A 204 7.69 2.93 -3.61
N HIS A 205 6.72 3.85 -3.53
CA HIS A 205 5.35 3.60 -3.99
C HIS A 205 5.28 3.35 -5.50
N ALA A 206 6.02 4.14 -6.30
CA ALA A 206 6.11 3.94 -7.74
C ALA A 206 6.67 2.56 -8.11
N GLY A 207 7.69 2.09 -7.37
CA GLY A 207 8.26 0.74 -7.55
C GLY A 207 7.26 -0.36 -7.25
N THR A 208 6.52 -0.24 -6.15
CA THR A 208 5.50 -1.22 -5.74
C THR A 208 4.32 -1.25 -6.71
N LEU A 209 3.83 -0.08 -7.12
CA LEU A 209 2.75 0.03 -8.11
C LEU A 209 3.19 -0.57 -9.45
N ARG A 210 4.40 -0.26 -9.91
CA ARG A 210 4.95 -0.83 -11.15
C ARG A 210 4.97 -2.35 -11.10
N GLN A 211 5.47 -2.95 -10.01
CA GLN A 211 5.50 -4.41 -9.85
C GLN A 211 4.10 -5.03 -9.94
N LYS A 212 3.09 -4.39 -9.32
CA LYS A 212 1.70 -4.84 -9.41
C LYS A 212 1.13 -4.73 -10.82
N LEU A 213 1.44 -3.64 -11.52
CA LEU A 213 1.06 -3.46 -12.92
C LEU A 213 1.75 -4.47 -13.83
N ASP A 214 3.03 -4.76 -13.63
CA ASP A 214 3.77 -5.78 -14.39
C ASP A 214 3.12 -7.15 -14.22
N ALA A 215 2.76 -7.53 -12.99
CA ALA A 215 2.05 -8.78 -12.73
C ALA A 215 0.68 -8.86 -13.43
N LEU A 216 -0.04 -7.75 -13.56
CA LEU A 216 -1.28 -7.69 -14.34
C LEU A 216 -0.98 -7.85 -15.83
N CYS A 217 -0.05 -7.06 -16.35
CA CYS A 217 0.24 -6.99 -17.79
C CYS A 217 0.85 -8.28 -18.33
N GLU A 218 1.70 -8.96 -17.57
CA GLU A 218 2.29 -10.25 -17.95
C GLU A 218 1.21 -11.30 -18.25
N ARG A 219 0.05 -11.26 -17.58
CA ARG A 219 -1.07 -12.17 -17.85
C ARG A 219 -1.71 -11.89 -19.21
N PHE A 220 -1.88 -10.62 -19.56
CA PHE A 220 -2.42 -10.21 -20.86
C PHE A 220 -1.39 -10.44 -21.98
N GLU A 221 -0.10 -10.24 -21.72
CA GLU A 221 0.97 -10.57 -22.64
C GLU A 221 1.01 -12.09 -22.91
N ARG A 222 0.90 -12.93 -21.87
CA ARG A 222 0.75 -14.39 -22.01
C ARG A 222 -0.53 -14.82 -22.73
N TRP A 223 -1.56 -13.99 -22.70
CA TRP A 223 -2.81 -14.26 -23.41
C TRP A 223 -2.71 -13.92 -24.90
N GLU A 224 -2.09 -12.78 -25.23
CA GLU A 224 -1.84 -12.35 -26.60
C GLU A 224 -0.76 -13.20 -27.29
N ARG A 225 0.26 -13.59 -26.54
CA ARG A 225 1.41 -14.39 -27.00
C ARG A 225 1.55 -15.62 -26.08
N PRO A 226 0.72 -16.65 -26.29
CA PRO A 226 0.72 -17.83 -25.44
C PRO A 226 2.06 -18.57 -25.47
N SER A 227 2.49 -19.02 -24.30
CA SER A 227 3.63 -19.94 -24.20
C SER A 227 3.25 -21.32 -24.75
N GLU A 228 4.24 -22.13 -25.07
CA GLU A 228 4.04 -23.51 -25.53
C GLU A 228 3.11 -24.31 -24.58
N HIS A 229 3.22 -24.09 -23.27
CA HIS A 229 2.35 -24.72 -22.29
C HIS A 229 0.86 -24.35 -22.48
N VAL A 230 0.58 -23.06 -22.69
CA VAL A 230 -0.79 -22.55 -22.93
C VAL A 230 -1.31 -23.03 -24.29
N GLU A 231 -0.46 -23.07 -25.30
CA GLU A 231 -0.81 -23.60 -26.62
C GLU A 231 -1.17 -25.10 -26.55
N ASN A 232 -0.38 -25.89 -25.82
CA ASN A 232 -0.62 -27.32 -25.61
C ASN A 232 -1.95 -27.57 -24.87
N ARG A 233 -2.25 -26.76 -23.85
CA ARG A 233 -3.54 -26.77 -23.14
C ARG A 233 -4.70 -26.42 -24.08
N THR A 234 -4.53 -25.38 -24.90
CA THR A 234 -5.53 -24.95 -25.89
C THR A 234 -5.78 -26.04 -26.92
N ARG A 235 -4.73 -26.68 -27.45
CA ARG A 235 -4.86 -27.79 -28.40
C ARG A 235 -5.58 -28.99 -27.78
N SER A 236 -5.31 -29.28 -26.51
CA SER A 236 -5.99 -30.34 -25.75
C SER A 236 -7.47 -30.04 -25.54
N PHE A 237 -7.81 -28.77 -25.30
CA PHE A 237 -9.20 -28.31 -25.24
C PHE A 237 -9.90 -28.49 -26.59
N LEU A 238 -9.30 -28.07 -27.70
CA LEU A 238 -9.88 -28.24 -29.05
C LEU A 238 -10.16 -29.72 -29.37
N SER A 239 -9.19 -30.60 -29.07
CA SER A 239 -9.36 -32.06 -29.19
C SER A 239 -10.50 -32.61 -28.32
N THR A 240 -10.75 -31.99 -27.17
CA THR A 240 -11.88 -32.37 -26.30
C THR A 240 -13.22 -31.97 -26.90
N VAL A 241 -13.31 -30.78 -27.51
CA VAL A 241 -14.51 -30.35 -28.25
C VAL A 241 -14.78 -31.28 -29.43
N ASP A 242 -13.76 -31.61 -30.23
CA ASP A 242 -13.90 -32.51 -31.38
C ASP A 242 -14.36 -33.92 -30.96
N ARG A 243 -13.82 -34.46 -29.86
CA ARG A 243 -14.22 -35.77 -29.32
C ARG A 243 -15.66 -35.76 -28.82
N ALA A 244 -16.05 -34.72 -28.09
CA ALA A 244 -17.41 -34.57 -27.57
C ALA A 244 -18.44 -34.48 -28.72
N GLU A 245 -18.13 -33.73 -29.77
CA GLU A 245 -18.98 -33.61 -30.94
C GLU A 245 -19.15 -34.94 -31.67
N ARG A 246 -18.05 -35.64 -31.95
CA ARG A 246 -18.08 -36.95 -32.61
C ARG A 246 -18.93 -37.93 -31.82
N TYR A 247 -18.71 -37.99 -30.51
CA TYR A 247 -19.46 -38.88 -29.62
C TYR A 247 -20.97 -38.54 -29.61
N LEU A 248 -21.34 -37.26 -29.55
CA LEU A 248 -22.76 -36.87 -29.57
C LEU A 248 -23.41 -37.10 -30.93
N ASN A 249 -22.68 -36.96 -32.03
CA ASN A 249 -23.16 -37.33 -33.37
C ASN A 249 -23.39 -38.84 -33.48
N GLU A 250 -22.50 -39.67 -32.92
CA GLU A 250 -22.71 -41.12 -32.84
C GLU A 250 -23.97 -41.45 -32.05
N VAL A 251 -24.20 -40.78 -30.91
CA VAL A 251 -25.44 -40.92 -30.14
C VAL A 251 -26.66 -40.53 -30.98
N VAL A 252 -26.66 -39.38 -31.67
CA VAL A 252 -27.79 -38.96 -32.52
C VAL A 252 -28.05 -39.96 -33.65
N ALA A 253 -27.01 -40.44 -34.33
CA ALA A 253 -27.13 -41.47 -35.36
C ALA A 253 -27.74 -42.76 -34.80
N CYS A 254 -27.39 -43.11 -33.57
CA CYS A 254 -27.95 -44.25 -32.86
C CYS A 254 -29.45 -44.14 -32.58
N TYR A 255 -29.91 -42.97 -32.15
CA TYR A 255 -31.32 -42.73 -31.82
C TYR A 255 -32.20 -42.45 -33.06
N THR A 256 -31.61 -42.30 -34.25
CA THR A 256 -32.36 -42.06 -35.49
C THR A 256 -32.71 -43.43 -36.10
N PRO A 257 -34.00 -43.73 -36.37
CA PRO A 257 -34.40 -45.06 -36.82
C PRO A 257 -33.71 -45.41 -38.14
N GLY A 258 -33.11 -46.59 -38.18
CA GLY A 258 -32.38 -47.12 -39.32
C GLY A 258 -32.52 -48.65 -39.38
N PRO A 259 -32.03 -49.33 -40.43
CA PRO A 259 -32.28 -50.76 -40.63
C PRO A 259 -31.67 -51.70 -39.55
N TYR A 260 -30.97 -51.17 -38.54
CA TYR A 260 -30.26 -51.94 -37.51
C TYR A 260 -30.43 -51.32 -36.11
N ASP A 261 -31.63 -51.35 -35.56
CA ASP A 261 -32.03 -50.67 -34.29
C ASP A 261 -31.38 -51.24 -33.00
N GLY A 262 -30.65 -52.36 -33.07
CA GLY A 262 -30.15 -53.09 -31.89
C GLY A 262 -28.79 -52.66 -31.33
N ARG A 263 -28.00 -51.83 -32.02
CA ARG A 263 -26.60 -51.53 -31.60
C ARG A 263 -26.48 -50.52 -30.45
N CYS A 264 -27.48 -49.68 -30.23
CA CYS A 264 -27.37 -48.52 -29.34
C CYS A 264 -27.38 -48.86 -27.86
N ARG A 265 -28.18 -49.86 -27.49
CA ARG A 265 -28.39 -50.26 -26.10
C ARG A 265 -27.10 -50.72 -25.43
N ASN A 266 -26.24 -51.42 -26.18
CA ASN A 266 -24.99 -51.98 -25.67
C ASN A 266 -23.86 -50.95 -25.57
N ALA A 267 -23.88 -49.90 -26.39
CA ALA A 267 -22.83 -48.88 -26.42
C ALA A 267 -23.14 -47.65 -25.55
N TYR A 268 -24.43 -47.28 -25.42
CA TYR A 268 -24.83 -46.01 -24.81
C TYR A 268 -25.95 -46.15 -23.75
N GLY A 269 -26.42 -47.38 -23.46
CA GLY A 269 -27.47 -47.67 -22.48
C GLY A 269 -28.89 -47.59 -23.03
N ASP A 270 -29.88 -47.70 -22.14
CA ASP A 270 -31.30 -47.63 -22.52
C ASP A 270 -31.66 -46.28 -23.15
N THR A 271 -32.48 -46.34 -24.20
CA THR A 271 -32.99 -45.15 -24.88
C THR A 271 -33.91 -44.37 -23.97
N LEU A 272 -33.49 -43.16 -23.59
CA LEU A 272 -34.34 -42.22 -22.85
C LEU A 272 -35.38 -41.59 -23.79
N PRO A 273 -36.64 -41.39 -23.36
CA PRO A 273 -37.69 -40.78 -24.19
C PRO A 273 -37.29 -39.42 -24.80
N ASP A 274 -36.49 -38.64 -24.07
CA ASP A 274 -35.99 -37.32 -24.50
C ASP A 274 -34.52 -37.33 -24.97
N GLY A 275 -33.87 -38.49 -25.06
CA GLY A 275 -32.44 -38.63 -25.33
C GLY A 275 -31.99 -37.99 -26.64
N LEU A 276 -32.74 -38.21 -27.73
CA LEU A 276 -32.47 -37.61 -29.04
C LEU A 276 -32.59 -36.08 -29.02
N ARG A 277 -33.62 -35.55 -28.34
CA ARG A 277 -33.83 -34.10 -28.21
C ARG A 277 -32.66 -33.46 -27.45
N GLN A 278 -32.18 -34.10 -26.38
CA GLN A 278 -31.07 -33.60 -25.59
C GLN A 278 -29.72 -33.73 -26.29
N ALA A 279 -29.46 -34.83 -27.00
CA ALA A 279 -28.24 -34.97 -27.80
C ALA A 279 -28.16 -33.87 -28.89
N ARG A 280 -29.27 -33.59 -29.57
CA ARG A 280 -29.36 -32.47 -30.53
C ARG A 280 -29.18 -31.10 -29.87
N ALA A 281 -29.69 -30.91 -28.65
CA ALA A 281 -29.48 -29.68 -27.88
C ALA A 281 -28.00 -29.51 -27.49
N ALA A 282 -27.33 -30.58 -27.08
CA ALA A 282 -25.91 -30.57 -26.75
C ALA A 282 -25.05 -30.22 -27.99
N LEU A 283 -25.38 -30.78 -29.17
CA LEU A 283 -24.69 -30.41 -30.42
C LEU A 283 -24.85 -28.92 -30.75
N ARG A 284 -26.00 -28.29 -30.47
CA ARG A 284 -26.16 -26.83 -30.64
C ARG A 284 -25.27 -26.02 -29.72
N GLU A 285 -25.04 -26.48 -28.48
CA GLU A 285 -24.08 -25.84 -27.58
C GLU A 285 -22.65 -26.00 -28.09
N ILE A 286 -22.28 -27.18 -28.61
CA ILE A 286 -20.97 -27.39 -29.25
C ILE A 286 -20.79 -26.49 -30.47
N GLU A 287 -21.82 -26.31 -31.29
CA GLU A 287 -21.77 -25.38 -32.41
C GLU A 287 -21.56 -23.93 -31.94
N ALA A 288 -22.21 -23.54 -30.85
CA ALA A 288 -21.97 -22.24 -30.21
C ALA A 288 -20.52 -22.10 -29.73
N VAL A 289 -19.96 -23.15 -29.13
CA VAL A 289 -18.54 -23.21 -28.75
C VAL A 289 -17.66 -23.02 -29.98
N ARG A 290 -17.88 -23.80 -31.06
CA ARG A 290 -17.12 -23.68 -32.32
C ARG A 290 -17.16 -22.28 -32.91
N ARG A 291 -18.28 -21.57 -32.81
CA ARG A 291 -18.37 -20.15 -33.25
C ARG A 291 -17.45 -19.26 -32.43
N VAL A 292 -17.41 -19.45 -31.11
CA VAL A 292 -16.56 -18.67 -30.19
C VAL A 292 -15.07 -18.96 -30.43
N ILE A 293 -14.69 -20.21 -30.72
CA ILE A 293 -13.29 -20.64 -30.90
C ILE A 293 -12.82 -20.68 -32.35
N ARG A 294 -13.61 -20.20 -33.32
CA ARG A 294 -13.38 -20.35 -34.77
C ARG A 294 -11.97 -19.96 -35.24
N HIS A 295 -11.34 -19.01 -34.56
CA HIS A 295 -10.02 -18.48 -34.91
C HIS A 295 -8.90 -18.95 -33.98
N VAL A 296 -9.12 -20.02 -33.21
CA VAL A 296 -8.13 -20.61 -32.30
C VAL A 296 -7.64 -21.96 -32.89
N PRO A 297 -6.32 -22.20 -33.02
CA PRO A 297 -5.20 -21.30 -32.72
C PRO A 297 -5.00 -20.26 -33.83
N GLY A 298 -4.78 -18.99 -33.46
CA GLY A 298 -4.65 -17.85 -34.38
C GLY A 298 -5.13 -16.53 -33.80
N ARG A 299 -5.96 -16.60 -32.75
CA ARG A 299 -6.36 -15.50 -31.88
C ARG A 299 -6.28 -15.93 -30.41
N PRO A 300 -6.23 -14.97 -29.47
CA PRO A 300 -6.24 -15.27 -28.05
C PRO A 300 -7.48 -16.08 -27.63
N PHE A 301 -7.31 -16.97 -26.66
CA PHE A 301 -8.40 -17.83 -26.17
C PHE A 301 -9.49 -16.98 -25.47
N PRO A 302 -10.79 -17.14 -25.79
CA PRO A 302 -11.82 -16.20 -25.35
C PRO A 302 -12.28 -16.44 -23.89
N CYS A 303 -11.43 -16.08 -22.92
CA CYS A 303 -11.62 -16.46 -21.52
C CYS A 303 -12.84 -15.91 -20.80
N ARG A 304 -13.35 -14.74 -21.19
CA ARG A 304 -14.55 -14.12 -20.59
C ARG A 304 -15.81 -14.28 -21.42
N ASP A 305 -15.81 -15.23 -22.37
CA ASP A 305 -17.05 -15.54 -23.05
C ASP A 305 -18.03 -16.21 -22.07
N ALA A 306 -19.24 -15.65 -21.98
CA ALA A 306 -20.28 -16.12 -21.08
C ALA A 306 -20.72 -17.57 -21.39
N ILE A 307 -20.38 -18.10 -22.57
CA ILE A 307 -20.63 -19.48 -22.93
C ILE A 307 -20.03 -20.45 -21.91
N TRP A 308 -18.82 -20.22 -21.39
CA TRP A 308 -18.16 -21.19 -20.50
C TRP A 308 -18.95 -21.43 -19.22
N GLN A 309 -19.39 -20.35 -18.57
CA GLN A 309 -20.23 -20.42 -17.39
C GLN A 309 -21.62 -20.98 -17.70
N ARG A 310 -22.19 -20.63 -18.87
CA ARG A 310 -23.47 -21.19 -19.33
C ARG A 310 -23.41 -22.70 -19.47
N LEU A 311 -22.35 -23.25 -20.06
CA LEU A 311 -22.19 -24.70 -20.24
C LEU A 311 -22.10 -25.42 -18.89
N ILE A 312 -21.42 -24.84 -17.91
CA ILE A 312 -21.29 -25.41 -16.55
C ILE A 312 -22.64 -25.37 -15.80
N ALA A 313 -23.38 -24.28 -15.93
CA ALA A 313 -24.68 -24.11 -15.28
C ALA A 313 -25.81 -24.89 -15.95
N SER A 314 -25.61 -25.36 -17.19
CA SER A 314 -26.62 -26.08 -17.96
C SER A 314 -26.94 -27.44 -17.32
N ARG A 315 -28.24 -27.70 -17.12
CA ARG A 315 -28.73 -28.99 -16.59
C ARG A 315 -29.19 -29.90 -17.72
N TRP A 316 -28.80 -31.16 -17.64
CA TRP A 316 -29.09 -32.18 -18.64
C TRP A 316 -29.70 -33.40 -17.95
N SER A 317 -30.63 -34.11 -18.61
CA SER A 317 -31.11 -35.40 -18.09
C SER A 317 -30.36 -36.59 -18.71
N LEU A 318 -29.75 -36.39 -19.87
CA LEU A 318 -28.83 -37.34 -20.49
C LEU A 318 -27.44 -37.16 -19.85
N ARG A 319 -27.02 -38.13 -19.03
CA ARG A 319 -25.73 -38.10 -18.31
C ARG A 319 -24.53 -37.82 -19.23
N THR A 320 -24.56 -38.35 -20.44
CA THR A 320 -23.52 -38.11 -21.43
C THR A 320 -23.46 -36.64 -21.83
N ALA A 321 -24.60 -36.02 -22.16
CA ALA A 321 -24.63 -34.61 -22.51
C ALA A 321 -24.17 -33.75 -21.33
N GLU A 322 -24.58 -34.11 -20.11
CA GLU A 322 -24.10 -33.47 -18.89
C GLU A 322 -22.57 -33.51 -18.79
N ALA A 323 -21.98 -34.70 -18.87
CA ALA A 323 -20.54 -34.90 -18.74
C ALA A 323 -19.75 -34.17 -19.83
N GLN A 324 -20.18 -34.27 -21.09
CA GLN A 324 -19.47 -33.64 -22.21
C GLN A 324 -19.59 -32.11 -22.18
N ILE A 325 -20.79 -31.57 -22.01
CA ILE A 325 -21.02 -30.12 -22.07
C ILE A 325 -20.41 -29.42 -20.87
N THR A 326 -20.63 -29.93 -19.65
CA THR A 326 -20.02 -29.34 -18.45
C THR A 326 -18.49 -29.52 -18.46
N GLY A 327 -18.00 -30.66 -18.99
CA GLY A 327 -16.58 -30.94 -19.17
C GLY A 327 -15.89 -29.94 -20.09
N ILE A 328 -16.51 -29.57 -21.22
CA ILE A 328 -16.00 -28.52 -22.12
C ILE A 328 -15.90 -27.18 -21.39
N GLY A 329 -16.95 -26.78 -20.65
CA GLY A 329 -16.95 -25.54 -19.88
C GLY A 329 -15.81 -25.49 -18.85
N ARG A 330 -15.63 -26.56 -18.07
CA ARG A 330 -14.52 -26.66 -17.09
C ARG A 330 -13.15 -26.67 -17.75
N ALA A 331 -13.00 -27.38 -18.88
CA ALA A 331 -11.74 -27.41 -19.61
C ALA A 331 -11.36 -26.02 -20.15
N ALA A 332 -12.33 -25.24 -20.64
CA ALA A 332 -12.11 -23.86 -21.05
C ALA A 332 -11.64 -22.97 -19.88
N LEU A 333 -12.31 -23.07 -18.72
CA LEU A 333 -11.88 -22.33 -17.52
C LEU A 333 -10.47 -22.73 -17.08
N GLY A 334 -10.11 -24.01 -17.16
CA GLY A 334 -8.75 -24.47 -16.85
C GLY A 334 -7.67 -23.92 -17.78
N VAL A 335 -7.99 -23.63 -19.06
CA VAL A 335 -7.09 -22.88 -19.95
C VAL A 335 -6.92 -21.44 -19.44
N CYS A 336 -8.02 -20.80 -19.05
CA CYS A 336 -8.02 -19.41 -18.58
C CYS A 336 -7.30 -19.21 -17.24
N GLU A 337 -7.46 -20.14 -16.31
CA GLU A 337 -6.70 -20.21 -15.06
C GLU A 337 -5.20 -20.35 -15.33
N THR A 338 -4.81 -21.19 -16.30
CA THR A 338 -3.40 -21.36 -16.68
C THR A 338 -2.79 -20.05 -17.21
N ILE A 339 -3.58 -19.25 -17.93
CA ILE A 339 -3.17 -17.92 -18.40
C ILE A 339 -3.17 -16.90 -17.24
N GLY A 340 -3.97 -17.13 -16.20
CA GLY A 340 -4.19 -16.21 -15.08
C GLY A 340 -5.28 -15.17 -15.35
N LEU A 341 -6.20 -15.48 -16.27
CA LEU A 341 -7.34 -14.62 -16.65
C LEU A 341 -8.68 -15.16 -16.14
N GLY A 342 -8.66 -16.01 -15.11
CA GLY A 342 -9.88 -16.38 -14.38
C GLY A 342 -10.51 -15.16 -13.72
N ASP A 343 -11.84 -15.16 -13.58
CA ASP A 343 -12.56 -14.03 -12.96
C ASP A 343 -12.08 -13.79 -11.51
N GLU A 344 -11.81 -14.86 -10.74
CA GLU A 344 -11.29 -14.76 -9.37
C GLU A 344 -9.86 -14.20 -9.32
N ASP A 345 -8.98 -14.65 -10.23
CA ASP A 345 -7.60 -14.19 -10.28
C ASP A 345 -7.52 -12.70 -10.64
N LEU A 346 -8.28 -12.27 -11.66
CA LEU A 346 -8.36 -10.87 -12.06
C LEU A 346 -9.00 -10.01 -10.97
N ALA A 347 -10.08 -10.48 -10.34
CA ALA A 347 -10.70 -9.77 -9.23
C ALA A 347 -9.77 -9.63 -8.01
N ARG A 348 -8.95 -10.64 -7.73
CA ARG A 348 -7.91 -10.55 -6.68
C ARG A 348 -6.86 -9.51 -7.04
N VAL A 349 -6.34 -9.51 -8.26
CA VAL A 349 -5.30 -8.58 -8.71
C VAL A 349 -5.80 -7.14 -8.75
N HIS A 350 -7.02 -6.91 -9.24
CA HIS A 350 -7.62 -5.57 -9.22
C HIS A 350 -7.79 -5.06 -7.78
N ARG A 351 -8.31 -5.89 -6.86
CA ARG A 351 -8.39 -5.51 -5.43
C ARG A 351 -7.02 -5.19 -4.85
N GLU A 352 -6.00 -6.00 -5.11
CA GLU A 352 -4.65 -5.74 -4.63
C GLU A 352 -4.02 -4.45 -5.17
N ILE A 353 -4.42 -4.00 -6.36
CA ILE A 353 -4.02 -2.72 -6.95
C ILE A 353 -4.83 -1.59 -6.29
N ASP A 354 -6.15 -1.71 -6.22
CA ASP A 354 -7.04 -0.70 -5.63
C ASP A 354 -6.69 -0.43 -4.17
N ASP A 355 -6.52 -1.48 -3.36
CA ASP A 355 -6.10 -1.40 -1.95
C ASP A 355 -4.71 -0.74 -1.80
N HIS A 356 -3.83 -0.92 -2.78
CA HIS A 356 -2.52 -0.27 -2.78
C HIS A 356 -2.65 1.21 -3.13
N LEU A 357 -3.41 1.55 -4.18
CA LEU A 357 -3.66 2.91 -4.60
C LEU A 357 -4.34 3.73 -3.49
N GLU A 358 -5.34 3.17 -2.83
CA GLU A 358 -6.04 3.82 -1.71
C GLU A 358 -5.09 4.11 -0.54
N ARG A 359 -4.35 3.09 -0.08
CA ARG A 359 -3.37 3.26 1.01
C ARG A 359 -2.28 4.27 0.65
N THR A 360 -1.75 4.19 -0.56
CA THR A 360 -0.74 5.13 -1.03
C THR A 360 -1.28 6.55 -1.10
N ARG A 361 -2.50 6.78 -1.60
CA ARG A 361 -3.11 8.12 -1.60
C ARG A 361 -3.27 8.69 -0.20
N ALA A 362 -3.75 7.87 0.75
CA ALA A 362 -3.89 8.30 2.14
C ALA A 362 -2.54 8.69 2.75
N GLN A 363 -1.51 7.87 2.56
CA GLN A 363 -0.15 8.13 3.04
C GLN A 363 0.45 9.38 2.40
N LEU A 364 0.34 9.53 1.07
CA LEU A 364 0.82 10.73 0.37
C LEU A 364 0.10 12.00 0.82
N ALA A 365 -1.21 11.95 1.06
CA ALA A 365 -1.98 13.09 1.55
C ALA A 365 -1.53 13.52 2.96
N GLN A 366 -1.33 12.56 3.87
CA GLN A 366 -0.83 12.81 5.21
C GLN A 366 0.60 13.38 5.20
N THR A 367 1.50 12.77 4.44
CA THR A 367 2.88 13.26 4.29
C THR A 367 2.89 14.66 3.71
N ARG A 368 2.12 14.92 2.64
CA ARG A 368 2.00 16.25 2.04
C ARG A 368 1.56 17.32 3.04
N ALA A 369 0.50 17.04 3.82
CA ALA A 369 0.00 17.98 4.82
C ALA A 369 1.06 18.28 5.90
N THR A 370 1.78 17.25 6.34
CA THR A 370 2.84 17.35 7.36
C THR A 370 4.06 18.12 6.85
N THR A 371 4.55 17.78 5.66
CA THR A 371 5.68 18.45 4.99
C THR A 371 5.35 19.92 4.71
N ARG A 372 4.14 20.21 4.23
CA ARG A 372 3.69 21.60 3.99
C ARG A 372 3.62 22.41 5.27
N THR A 373 3.03 21.86 6.33
CA THR A 373 2.96 22.53 7.63
C THR A 373 4.36 22.81 8.18
N THR A 374 5.28 21.85 8.07
CA THR A 374 6.68 22.01 8.48
C THR A 374 7.38 23.10 7.68
N LEU A 375 7.22 23.10 6.36
CA LEU A 375 7.79 24.10 5.46
C LEU A 375 7.26 25.51 5.77
N ASP A 376 5.94 25.67 5.92
CA ASP A 376 5.31 26.95 6.25
C ASP A 376 5.71 27.47 7.64
N ASN A 377 5.98 26.56 8.59
CA ASN A 377 6.51 26.92 9.90
C ASN A 377 7.96 27.40 9.80
N LEU A 378 8.82 26.70 9.04
CA LEU A 378 10.21 27.11 8.81
C LEU A 378 10.26 28.47 8.09
N ARG A 379 9.46 28.67 7.04
CA ARG A 379 9.39 29.95 6.34
C ARG A 379 9.00 31.10 7.25
N ARG A 380 7.94 30.93 8.05
CA ARG A 380 7.49 31.94 9.03
C ARG A 380 8.53 32.22 10.12
N LEU A 381 9.19 31.18 10.63
CA LEU A 381 10.15 31.32 11.73
C LEU A 381 11.44 32.00 11.29
N TYR A 382 11.88 31.77 10.05
CA TYR A 382 13.12 32.30 9.48
C TYR A 382 12.92 33.49 8.51
N ARG A 383 11.68 33.96 8.30
CA ARG A 383 11.32 35.00 7.33
C ARG A 383 11.85 34.71 5.91
N LEU A 384 11.71 33.45 5.51
CA LEU A 384 12.08 32.98 4.18
C LEU A 384 10.80 33.00 3.32
N ASP A 385 10.52 34.14 2.71
CA ASP A 385 9.44 34.26 1.70
C ASP A 385 9.95 33.91 0.30
#